data_AF-A0A2T1EIC9-F1
#
_entry.id   AF-A0A2T1EIC9-F1
#
_cell.length_a   1.000
_cell.length_b   1.000
_cell.length_c   1.000
_cell.angle_alpha   90.00
_cell.angle_beta   90.00
_cell.angle_gamma   90.00
#
_symmetry.space_group_name_H-M   'P 1'
#
loop_
_entity.id
_entity.type
_entity.pdbx_description
1 polymer ?
#
loop_
_entity_poly.entity_id
_entity_poly.type
_entity_poly.pdbx_seq_one_letter_code
_entity_poly.pdbx_strand_id
1 'polypeptide(L)'
;MVQVPEKTITLEEFLTLPETKPASEYMNGQVVQKPIPQGRHSKLQGKLVTAINRIVEAQKIALALPELRCTYPAGSRNNVYCLCPLSPTNDHASSPSRVKCPFFGAHCDLPLS
;
A
#
# COMPACT_ATOMS: atom_id res chain seq x y z
N MET A 1 -7.58 25.10 -18.98
CA MET A 1 -7.22 23.92 -18.19
C MET A 1 -7.31 22.73 -19.14
N VAL A 2 -6.21 22.03 -19.42
CA VAL A 2 -6.19 20.94 -20.41
C VAL A 2 -6.81 19.70 -19.77
N GLN A 3 -8.00 19.31 -20.22
CA GLN A 3 -8.60 18.02 -19.87
C GLN A 3 -7.91 16.94 -20.71
N VAL A 4 -7.08 16.13 -20.06
CA VAL A 4 -6.51 14.91 -20.65
C VAL A 4 -7.61 13.85 -20.65
N PRO A 5 -7.87 13.15 -21.76
CA PRO A 5 -8.91 12.12 -21.81
C PRO A 5 -8.65 11.07 -20.72
N GLU A 6 -9.67 10.81 -19.89
CA GLU A 6 -9.61 9.78 -18.85
C GLU A 6 -9.51 8.41 -19.51
N LYS A 7 -8.27 7.97 -19.74
CA LYS A 7 -7.99 6.62 -20.19
C LYS A 7 -8.31 5.70 -19.01
N THR A 8 -9.49 5.10 -19.02
CA THR A 8 -9.88 4.07 -18.06
C THR A 8 -8.95 2.88 -18.26
N ILE A 9 -8.07 2.63 -17.28
CA ILE A 9 -7.20 1.45 -17.29
C ILE A 9 -7.75 0.41 -16.32
N THR A 10 -7.45 -0.85 -16.56
CA THR A 10 -7.79 -1.93 -15.61
C THR A 10 -6.79 -1.96 -14.45
N LEU A 11 -7.18 -2.61 -13.36
CA LEU A 11 -6.28 -2.82 -12.21
C LEU A 11 -5.04 -3.64 -12.60
N GLU A 12 -5.19 -4.64 -13.47
CA GLU A 12 -4.07 -5.47 -13.92
C GLU A 12 -3.07 -4.66 -14.75
N GLU A 13 -3.57 -3.82 -15.67
CA GLU A 13 -2.72 -2.89 -16.41
C GLU A 13 -1.99 -1.93 -15.46
N PHE A 14 -2.69 -1.37 -14.46
CA PHE A 14 -2.07 -0.51 -13.45
C PHE A 14 -0.95 -1.22 -12.66
N LEU A 15 -1.11 -2.51 -12.35
CA LEU A 15 -0.10 -3.31 -11.66
C LEU A 15 1.18 -3.54 -12.48
N THR A 16 1.09 -3.45 -13.81
CA THR A 16 2.25 -3.60 -14.71
C THR A 16 2.98 -2.29 -15.00
N LEU A 17 2.39 -1.14 -14.65
CA LEU A 17 3.05 0.16 -14.79
C LEU A 17 4.25 0.30 -13.82
N PRO A 18 5.30 1.03 -14.21
CA PRO A 18 6.44 1.27 -13.33
C PRO A 18 6.04 2.13 -12.13
N GLU A 19 6.66 1.86 -10.98
CA GLU A 19 6.50 2.66 -9.77
C GLU A 19 6.98 4.11 -10.00
N THR A 20 6.20 5.09 -9.55
CA THR A 20 6.44 6.53 -9.75
C THR A 20 6.85 7.23 -8.44
N LYS A 21 7.43 8.42 -8.53
CA LYS A 21 7.72 9.29 -7.37
C LYS A 21 7.20 10.71 -7.61
N PRO A 22 6.28 11.24 -6.80
CA PRO A 22 5.47 10.55 -5.77
C PRO A 22 4.60 9.44 -6.38
N ALA A 23 4.27 8.44 -5.56
CA ALA A 23 3.57 7.22 -6.00
C ALA A 23 2.21 7.50 -6.64
N SER A 24 1.81 6.65 -7.58
CA SER A 24 0.50 6.68 -8.21
C SER A 24 -0.45 5.73 -7.51
N GLU A 25 -1.71 6.13 -7.35
CA GLU A 25 -2.79 5.32 -6.80
C GLU A 25 -3.85 5.05 -7.88
N TYR A 26 -4.49 3.89 -7.80
CA TYR A 26 -5.58 3.51 -8.68
C TYR A 26 -6.91 3.54 -7.93
N MET A 27 -7.83 4.38 -8.40
CA MET A 27 -9.15 4.57 -7.83
C MET A 27 -10.19 4.66 -8.94
N ASN A 28 -11.22 3.82 -8.91
CA ASN A 28 -12.37 3.88 -9.81
C ASN A 28 -11.99 3.91 -11.32
N GLY A 29 -11.01 3.13 -11.76
CA GLY A 29 -10.58 3.11 -13.17
C GLY A 29 -9.57 4.20 -13.54
N GLN A 30 -9.22 5.07 -12.61
CA GLN A 30 -8.32 6.20 -12.83
C GLN A 30 -7.01 6.05 -12.05
N VAL A 31 -5.94 6.60 -12.62
CA VAL A 31 -4.63 6.71 -11.96
C VAL A 31 -4.45 8.13 -11.45
N VAL A 32 -4.27 8.29 -10.15
CA VAL A 32 -4.09 9.57 -9.46
C VAL A 32 -2.72 9.58 -8.80
N GLN A 33 -1.91 10.60 -9.09
CA GLN A 33 -0.60 10.73 -8.46
C GLN A 33 -0.73 11.36 -7.06
N LYS A 34 -0.06 10.79 -6.06
CA LYS A 34 -0.03 11.38 -4.72
C LYS A 34 0.59 12.78 -4.77
N PRO A 35 0.09 13.72 -3.97
CA PRO A 35 0.76 15.01 -3.80
C PRO A 35 2.15 14.79 -3.19
N ILE A 36 3.09 15.69 -3.51
CA ILE A 36 4.42 15.67 -2.91
C ILE A 36 4.26 15.77 -1.38
N PRO A 37 4.81 14.83 -0.60
CA PRO A 37 4.65 14.84 0.84
C PRO A 37 5.34 16.06 1.44
N GLN A 38 4.62 16.80 2.28
CA GLN A 38 5.17 17.92 3.04
C GLN A 38 5.81 17.42 4.33
N GLY A 39 6.86 18.08 4.81
CA GLY A 39 7.60 17.64 6.01
C GLY A 39 6.74 17.46 7.27
N ARG A 40 5.65 18.23 7.42
CA ARG A 40 4.66 18.03 8.51
C ARG A 40 3.92 16.69 8.39
N HIS A 41 3.51 16.32 7.18
CA HIS A 41 2.87 15.03 6.91
C HIS A 41 3.83 13.88 7.17
N SER A 42 5.07 13.95 6.69
CA SER A 42 6.09 12.93 6.93
C SER A 42 6.38 12.75 8.43
N LYS A 43 6.44 13.85 9.19
CA LYS A 43 6.65 13.79 10.66
C LYS A 43 5.47 13.13 11.38
N LEU A 44 4.24 13.42 10.97
CA LEU A 44 3.05 12.80 11.54
C LEU A 44 2.97 11.31 11.20
N GLN A 45 3.19 10.96 9.93
CA GLN A 45 3.23 9.57 9.45
C GLN A 45 4.28 8.76 10.22
N GLY A 46 5.51 9.28 10.36
CA GLY A 46 6.57 8.61 11.11
C GLY A 46 6.17 8.36 12.57
N LYS A 47 5.65 9.38 13.26
CA LYS A 47 5.20 9.22 14.66
C LYS A 47 4.08 8.19 14.80
N LEU A 48 3.11 8.20 13.88
CA LEU A 48 1.98 7.27 13.91
C LEU A 48 2.46 5.83 13.70
N VAL A 49 3.29 5.58 12.68
CA VAL A 49 3.85 4.26 12.41
C VAL A 49 4.65 3.75 13.61
N THR A 50 5.51 4.58 14.21
CA THR A 50 6.27 4.21 15.41
C THR A 50 5.37 3.86 16.58
N ALA A 51 4.31 4.64 16.82
CA ALA A 51 3.37 4.37 17.90
C ALA A 51 2.61 3.05 17.71
N ILE A 52 2.19 2.74 16.47
CA ILE A 52 1.53 1.48 16.15
C ILE A 52 2.51 0.31 16.33
N ASN A 53 3.69 0.38 15.72
CA ASN A 53 4.71 -0.68 15.80
C ASN A 53 5.10 -1.03 17.22
N ARG A 54 5.22 -0.03 18.10
CA ARG A 54 5.50 -0.26 19.53
C ARG A 54 4.49 -1.21 20.19
N ILE A 55 3.22 -1.19 19.77
CA ILE A 55 2.15 -2.02 20.33
C ILE A 55 2.10 -3.38 19.61
N VAL A 56 2.15 -3.38 18.28
CA VAL A 56 1.90 -4.59 17.47
C VAL A 56 3.13 -5.50 17.34
N GLU A 57 4.35 -4.95 17.33
CA GLU A 57 5.58 -5.75 17.27
C GLU A 57 5.87 -6.42 18.62
N ALA A 58 5.64 -5.71 19.73
CA ALA A 58 5.81 -6.26 21.08
C ALA A 58 4.93 -7.50 21.31
N GLN A 59 3.74 -7.53 20.70
CA GLN A 59 2.81 -8.65 20.76
C GLN A 59 2.99 -9.64 19.60
N LYS A 60 3.95 -9.40 18.68
CA LYS A 60 4.19 -10.19 17.46
C LYS A 60 2.93 -10.38 16.60
N ILE A 61 2.05 -9.38 16.59
CA ILE A 61 0.77 -9.43 15.87
C ILE A 61 0.98 -9.01 14.41
N ALA A 62 1.63 -7.86 14.21
CA ALA A 62 1.76 -7.24 12.91
C ALA A 62 2.94 -6.28 12.84
N LEU A 63 3.21 -5.79 11.63
CA LEU A 63 4.15 -4.72 11.30
C LEU A 63 3.40 -3.63 10.54
N ALA A 64 3.51 -2.38 10.99
CA ALA A 64 3.03 -1.20 10.28
C ALA A 64 4.12 -0.66 9.36
N LEU A 65 3.83 -0.66 8.06
CA LEU A 65 4.74 -0.17 7.02
C LEU A 65 4.16 1.12 6.39
N PRO A 66 4.91 2.23 6.34
CA PRO A 66 4.51 3.41 5.61
C PRO A 66 4.69 3.22 4.10
N GLU A 67 3.85 3.87 3.31
CA GLU A 67 3.98 3.98 1.84
C GLU A 67 3.98 2.64 1.10
N LEU A 68 3.48 1.57 1.72
CA LEU A 68 3.36 0.27 1.09
C LEU A 68 2.19 0.26 0.10
N ARG A 69 2.41 -0.34 -1.07
CA ARG A 69 1.34 -0.59 -2.04
C ARG A 69 0.44 -1.70 -1.52
N CYS A 70 -0.83 -1.37 -1.32
CA CYS A 70 -1.85 -2.33 -0.89
C CYS A 70 -2.95 -2.36 -1.97
N THR A 71 -3.21 -3.55 -2.50
CA THR A 71 -4.17 -3.80 -3.58
C THR A 71 -5.40 -4.50 -3.00
N TYR A 72 -6.56 -3.90 -3.22
CA TYR A 72 -7.86 -4.34 -2.74
C TYR A 72 -8.73 -4.76 -3.93
N PRO A 73 -9.79 -5.56 -3.72
CA PRO A 73 -10.71 -5.93 -4.80
C PRO A 73 -11.31 -4.73 -5.56
N ALA A 74 -11.43 -3.56 -4.91
CA ALA A 74 -11.99 -2.34 -5.48
C ALA A 74 -10.95 -1.30 -5.95
N GLY A 75 -9.63 -1.56 -5.82
CA GLY A 75 -8.59 -0.62 -6.27
C GLY A 75 -7.22 -0.83 -5.60
N SER A 76 -6.22 -0.01 -5.93
CA SER A 76 -4.85 -0.13 -5.39
C SER A 76 -4.37 1.22 -4.88
N ARG A 77 -3.93 1.28 -3.63
CA ARG A 77 -3.53 2.54 -2.98
C ARG A 77 -2.25 2.35 -2.18
N ASN A 78 -1.47 3.43 -2.06
CA ASN A 78 -0.31 3.45 -1.18
C ASN A 78 -0.74 3.99 0.17
N ASN A 79 -0.98 3.06 1.10
CA ASN A 79 -1.57 3.40 2.37
C ASN A 79 -0.55 4.09 3.29
N VAL A 80 -1.02 5.00 4.14
CA VAL A 80 -0.15 5.68 5.12
C VAL A 80 0.36 4.68 6.16
N TYR A 81 -0.38 3.59 6.40
CA TYR A 81 -0.04 2.49 7.28
C TYR A 81 -0.72 1.20 6.76
N CYS A 82 0.06 0.18 6.44
CA CYS A 82 -0.46 -1.17 6.17
C CYS A 82 0.02 -2.10 7.29
N LEU A 83 -0.92 -2.82 7.94
CA LEU A 83 -0.62 -3.79 9.00
C LEU A 83 -0.45 -5.17 8.37
N CYS A 84 0.80 -5.60 8.22
CA CYS A 84 1.13 -6.94 7.75
C CYS A 84 1.24 -7.88 8.96
N PRO A 85 0.52 -9.01 9.00
CA PRO A 85 0.65 -9.97 10.10
C PRO A 85 2.08 -10.55 10.15
N LEU A 86 2.61 -10.74 11.36
CA LEU A 86 3.94 -11.32 11.55
C LEU A 86 3.94 -12.87 11.50
N SER A 87 2.76 -13.49 11.48
CA SER A 87 2.60 -14.94 11.35
C SER A 87 2.26 -15.32 9.91
N PRO A 88 2.83 -16.41 9.36
CA PRO A 88 2.46 -16.87 8.03
C PRO A 88 1.00 -17.33 8.06
N THR A 89 0.13 -16.60 7.36
CA THR A 89 -1.20 -17.12 7.02
C THR A 89 -0.96 -18.28 6.05
N ASN A 90 -1.52 -19.45 6.36
CA ASN A 90 -1.36 -20.71 5.61
C ASN A 90 -2.02 -20.70 4.22
N ASP A 91 -2.22 -19.52 3.64
CA ASP A 91 -2.82 -19.31 2.34
C ASP A 91 -1.71 -19.30 1.28
N HIS A 92 -1.90 -20.12 0.25
CA HIS A 92 -1.11 -20.18 -0.97
C HIS A 92 -0.95 -18.78 -1.61
N ALA A 93 0.06 -18.03 -1.20
CA ALA A 93 0.52 -16.87 -1.94
C ALA A 93 1.48 -17.36 -3.03
N SER A 94 1.09 -17.20 -4.29
CA SER A 94 1.83 -17.65 -5.48
C SER A 94 3.16 -16.91 -5.70
N SER A 95 3.56 -15.99 -4.81
CA SER A 95 4.78 -15.20 -4.92
C SER A 95 5.34 -14.86 -3.52
N PRO A 96 6.66 -14.98 -3.29
CA PRO A 96 7.31 -14.69 -2.01
C PRO A 96 7.22 -13.21 -1.58
N SER A 97 6.82 -12.31 -2.48
CA SER A 97 6.70 -10.87 -2.23
C SER A 97 5.29 -10.38 -1.87
N ARG A 98 4.26 -11.23 -1.98
CA ARG A 98 2.86 -10.78 -1.84
C ARG A 98 2.19 -11.40 -0.63
N VAL A 99 1.96 -10.59 0.41
CA VAL A 99 1.30 -11.05 1.65
C VAL A 99 -0.18 -10.66 1.64
N LYS A 100 -1.03 -11.63 1.99
CA LYS A 100 -2.46 -11.42 2.15
C LYS A 100 -2.72 -10.84 3.54
N CYS A 101 -3.26 -9.63 3.59
CA CYS A 101 -3.61 -8.97 4.84
C CYS A 101 -5.00 -9.47 5.30
N PRO A 102 -5.10 -10.11 6.49
CA PRO A 102 -6.33 -10.75 6.95
C PRO A 102 -7.42 -9.73 7.31
N PHE A 103 -7.07 -8.49 7.62
CA PHE A 103 -8.03 -7.50 8.11
C PHE A 103 -8.88 -6.83 7.04
N PHE A 104 -8.49 -6.90 5.75
CA PHE A 104 -9.20 -6.17 4.68
C PHE A 104 -9.26 -6.89 3.33
N GLY A 105 -8.82 -8.16 3.24
CA GLY A 105 -8.74 -8.87 1.95
C GLY A 105 -7.78 -8.20 0.96
N ALA A 106 -6.83 -7.41 1.47
CA ALA A 106 -5.86 -6.68 0.67
C ALA A 106 -4.62 -7.54 0.42
N HIS A 107 -3.99 -7.37 -0.73
CA HIS A 107 -2.68 -7.91 -1.05
C HIS A 107 -1.65 -6.79 -0.98
N CYS A 108 -0.62 -6.99 -0.16
CA CYS A 108 0.48 -6.03 -0.05
C CYS A 108 1.73 -6.61 -0.68
N ASP A 109 2.40 -5.83 -1.53
CA ASP A 109 3.67 -6.21 -2.10
C ASP A 109 4.77 -5.77 -1.12
N LEU A 110 5.28 -6.70 -0.30
CA LEU A 110 6.38 -6.41 0.60
C LEU A 110 7.65 -6.13 -0.20
N PRO A 111 8.48 -5.16 0.24
CA PRO A 111 9.83 -5.04 -0.28
C PRO A 111 10.59 -6.32 0.04
N LEU A 112 10.96 -7.08 -0.99
CA LEU A 112 11.88 -8.20 -0.86
C LEU A 112 13.22 -7.61 -0.36
N SER A 113 13.59 -7.96 0.87
CA SER A 113 14.91 -7.72 1.45
C SER A 113 15.98 -8.56 0.76
#